data_AF-A0A7U9QX36-F1
#
_entry.id   AF-A0A7U9QX36-F1
#
_cell.length_a   1.000
_cell.length_b   1.000
_cell.length_c   1.000
_cell.angle_alpha   90.00
_cell.angle_beta   90.00
_cell.angle_gamma   90.00
#
_symmetry.space_group_name_H-M   'P 1'
#
loop_
_entity.id
_entity.type
_entity.pdbx_description
1 polymer ?
#
loop_
_entity_poly.entity_id
_entity_poly.type
_entity_poly.pdbx_seq_one_letter_code
_entity_poly.pdbx_strand_id
1 'polypeptide(L)'
;MENKAIKTTVFSGNGIGEFFKTYGAVAGMFLLLIVFQVFDNRFLQPANLWGICKNSAFLILMALGMTFALSVRGIDFSIAQVADAAAVISAFLILKDVPPMVALLITLLFGLFVGLVNAVLMAYLGVPALIGTLGTMFIVRSFELVLTNGAQPQVLFTMPRSVTGVFLNIGQGAVLGLPNVMIIGVLTIVIIYFVRERSVLGRHMDAINGNVRSAFLSGIDIRKTFAAAFILSAILAAVAGILICSRAGSATPRATESYLNDCFVAVYIGTLLSKDKRFNVLGTVIGCLFVGCISNFFTLMGMGNGIKQLCNGCFILMAVMMGTAHLRKKN
;
A
#
# COMPACT_ATOMS: atom_id res chain seq x y z
N MET A 1 41.03 8.29 -40.93
CA MET A 1 40.59 7.16 -40.07
C MET A 1 40.60 7.73 -38.65
N GLU A 2 39.51 7.98 -37.95
CA GLU A 2 38.18 7.38 -37.91
C GLU A 2 37.18 8.40 -37.33
N ASN A 3 35.92 8.24 -37.69
CA ASN A 3 34.90 9.26 -37.80
C ASN A 3 34.20 9.55 -36.44
N LYS A 4 34.27 10.78 -35.94
CA LYS A 4 33.43 11.27 -34.84
C LYS A 4 32.02 11.54 -35.39
N ALA A 5 31.20 10.49 -35.45
CA ALA A 5 29.78 10.63 -35.76
C ALA A 5 29.06 11.23 -34.55
N ILE A 6 28.86 12.55 -34.61
CA ILE A 6 27.86 13.29 -33.85
C ILE A 6 26.51 12.64 -34.18
N LYS A 7 25.93 11.90 -33.23
CA LYS A 7 24.54 11.46 -33.32
C LYS A 7 23.65 12.68 -33.15
N THR A 8 23.34 13.33 -34.25
CA THR A 8 22.21 14.26 -34.37
C THR A 8 20.95 13.48 -33.99
N THR A 9 20.39 13.77 -32.81
CA THR A 9 19.05 13.34 -32.44
C THR A 9 18.08 14.02 -33.38
N VAL A 10 17.71 13.32 -34.45
CA VAL A 10 16.55 13.64 -35.27
C VAL A 10 15.33 13.53 -34.36
N PHE A 11 14.79 14.68 -33.95
CA PHE A 11 13.44 14.78 -33.39
C PHE A 11 12.46 14.37 -34.50
N SER A 12 12.20 13.07 -34.59
CA SER A 12 11.17 12.52 -35.47
C SER A 12 9.81 12.77 -34.85
N GLY A 13 9.00 13.55 -35.56
CA GLY A 13 7.68 13.99 -35.12
C GLY A 13 6.72 12.84 -34.84
N ASN A 14 6.25 12.80 -33.59
CA ASN A 14 4.85 12.58 -33.23
C ASN A 14 4.68 13.05 -31.79
N GLY A 15 4.60 14.37 -31.57
CA GLY A 15 4.43 14.94 -30.24
C GLY A 15 3.22 14.38 -29.50
N ILE A 16 2.17 13.99 -30.22
CA ILE A 16 0.99 13.28 -29.68
C ILE A 16 1.37 11.85 -29.26
N GLY A 17 2.10 11.11 -30.08
CA GLY A 17 2.55 9.75 -29.77
C GLY A 17 3.53 9.70 -28.59
N GLU A 18 4.42 10.68 -28.45
CA GLU A 18 5.30 10.82 -27.29
C GLU A 18 4.53 11.29 -26.04
N PHE A 19 3.59 12.22 -26.20
CA PHE A 19 2.71 12.65 -25.10
C PHE A 19 1.89 11.49 -24.53
N PHE A 20 1.30 10.64 -25.37
CA PHE A 20 0.58 9.45 -24.91
C PHE A 20 1.51 8.39 -24.30
N LYS A 21 2.75 8.25 -24.79
CA LYS A 21 3.74 7.34 -24.18
C LYS A 21 4.21 7.79 -22.80
N THR A 22 4.28 9.10 -22.55
CA THR A 22 4.79 9.66 -21.28
C THR A 22 3.69 10.01 -20.28
N TYR A 23 2.54 10.48 -20.74
CA TYR A 23 1.43 10.97 -19.90
C TYR A 23 0.14 10.16 -20.03
N GLY A 24 0.12 9.10 -20.84
CA GLY A 24 -1.11 8.33 -21.09
C GLY A 24 -1.76 7.76 -19.83
N ALA A 25 -0.96 7.35 -18.84
CA ALA A 25 -1.48 6.88 -17.55
C ALA A 25 -2.21 8.00 -16.77
N VAL A 26 -1.58 9.18 -16.67
CA VAL A 26 -2.17 10.35 -15.99
C VAL A 26 -3.44 10.80 -16.72
N ALA A 27 -3.39 10.91 -18.05
CA ALA A 27 -4.53 11.27 -18.86
C ALA A 27 -5.70 10.28 -18.70
N GLY A 28 -5.41 8.97 -18.66
CA GLY A 28 -6.40 7.93 -18.39
C GLY A 28 -7.02 8.04 -17.00
N MET A 29 -6.21 8.38 -15.98
CA MET A 29 -6.71 8.60 -14.62
C MET A 29 -7.66 9.80 -14.57
N PHE A 30 -7.29 10.93 -15.17
CA PHE A 30 -8.16 12.12 -15.24
C PHE A 30 -9.45 11.85 -16.02
N LEU A 31 -9.35 11.17 -17.17
CA LEU A 31 -10.52 10.80 -17.97
C LEU A 31 -11.50 9.94 -17.17
N LEU A 32 -10.98 8.98 -16.40
CA LEU A 32 -11.82 8.13 -15.56
C LEU A 32 -12.53 8.94 -14.45
N LEU A 33 -11.86 9.92 -13.84
CA LEU A 33 -12.50 10.80 -12.84
C LEU A 33 -13.63 11.64 -13.45
N ILE A 34 -13.48 12.09 -14.70
CA ILE A 34 -14.55 12.79 -15.43
C ILE A 34 -15.73 11.83 -15.66
N VAL A 35 -15.46 10.60 -16.08
CA VAL A 35 -16.49 9.56 -16.23
C VAL A 35 -17.25 9.37 -14.91
N PHE A 36 -16.55 9.20 -13.78
CA PHE A 36 -17.20 9.04 -12.48
C PHE A 36 -18.11 10.21 -12.11
N GLN A 37 -17.70 11.45 -12.40
CA GLN A 37 -18.54 12.62 -12.18
C GLN A 37 -19.80 12.63 -13.06
N VAL A 38 -19.70 12.18 -14.31
CA VAL A 38 -20.86 12.12 -15.23
C VAL A 38 -21.88 11.07 -14.75
N PHE A 39 -21.41 9.97 -14.19
CA PHE A 39 -22.28 8.91 -13.65
C PHE A 39 -22.89 9.27 -12.29
N ASP A 40 -22.16 9.99 -11.43
CA ASP A 40 -22.67 10.45 -10.13
C ASP A 40 -22.20 11.87 -9.83
N ASN A 41 -23.15 12.82 -9.82
CA ASN A 41 -22.88 14.23 -9.55
C ASN A 41 -22.30 14.51 -8.15
N ARG A 42 -22.38 13.54 -7.23
CA ARG A 42 -21.82 13.63 -5.88
C ARG A 42 -20.32 13.32 -5.85
N PHE A 43 -19.76 12.75 -6.90
CA PHE A 43 -18.40 12.24 -6.90
C PHE A 43 -17.33 13.33 -6.64
N LEU A 44 -17.38 14.46 -7.35
CA LEU A 44 -16.44 15.58 -7.13
C LEU A 44 -16.89 16.56 -6.05
N GLN A 45 -17.96 16.27 -5.30
CA GLN A 45 -18.36 17.15 -4.19
C GLN A 45 -17.25 17.21 -3.13
N PRO A 46 -16.94 18.39 -2.56
CA PRO A 46 -15.88 18.54 -1.57
C PRO A 46 -15.99 17.58 -0.37
N ALA A 47 -17.21 17.31 0.09
CA ALA A 47 -17.47 16.36 1.17
C ALA A 47 -17.03 14.92 0.80
N ASN A 48 -17.31 14.50 -0.44
CA ASN A 48 -16.93 13.19 -0.94
C ASN A 48 -15.41 13.10 -1.17
N LEU A 49 -14.80 14.13 -1.78
CA LEU A 49 -13.35 14.20 -1.96
C LEU A 49 -12.60 14.14 -0.62
N TRP A 50 -13.12 14.82 0.41
CA TRP A 50 -12.59 14.74 1.77
C TRP A 50 -12.73 13.32 2.37
N GLY A 51 -13.85 12.65 2.08
CA GLY A 51 -14.07 11.25 2.40
C GLY A 51 -13.01 10.33 1.76
N ILE A 52 -12.75 10.51 0.47
CA ILE A 52 -11.74 9.75 -0.28
C ILE A 52 -10.37 9.94 0.35
N CYS A 53 -9.93 11.18 0.59
CA CYS A 53 -8.62 11.44 1.20
C CYS A 53 -8.45 10.77 2.57
N LYS A 54 -9.50 10.80 3.42
CA LYS A 54 -9.47 10.13 4.74
C LYS A 54 -9.35 8.61 4.60
N ASN A 55 -10.14 8.00 3.72
CA ASN A 55 -10.16 6.54 3.55
C ASN A 55 -8.90 6.02 2.84
N SER A 56 -8.37 6.79 1.89
CA SER A 56 -7.14 6.47 1.18
C SER A 56 -5.91 6.49 2.10
N ALA A 57 -5.94 7.17 3.25
CA ALA A 57 -4.80 7.21 4.18
C ALA A 57 -4.39 5.80 4.64
N PHE A 58 -5.34 4.91 4.91
CA PHE A 58 -5.04 3.52 5.30
C PHE A 58 -4.37 2.74 4.16
N LEU A 59 -4.93 2.89 2.95
CA LEU A 59 -4.37 2.28 1.75
C LEU A 59 -2.96 2.81 1.46
N ILE A 60 -2.73 4.11 1.62
CA ILE A 60 -1.42 4.73 1.43
C ILE A 60 -0.39 4.11 2.38
N LEU A 61 -0.70 3.99 3.66
CA LEU A 61 0.25 3.43 4.64
C LEU A 61 0.67 2.00 4.27
N MET A 62 -0.29 1.14 3.94
CA MET A 62 0.01 -0.22 3.50
C MET A 62 0.75 -0.24 2.16
N ALA A 63 0.33 0.55 1.19
CA ALA A 63 0.97 0.61 -0.12
C ALA A 63 2.41 1.14 -0.04
N LEU A 64 2.71 2.06 0.86
CA LEU A 64 4.09 2.49 1.14
C LEU A 64 4.95 1.34 1.68
N GLY A 65 4.39 0.49 2.53
CA GLY A 65 5.04 -0.76 2.97
C GLY A 65 5.32 -1.70 1.81
N MET A 66 4.31 -1.94 0.97
CA MET A 66 4.43 -2.75 -0.24
C MET A 66 5.45 -2.18 -1.23
N THR A 67 5.56 -0.85 -1.33
CA THR A 67 6.58 -0.16 -2.12
C THR A 67 7.99 -0.52 -1.67
N PHE A 68 8.26 -0.69 -0.38
CA PHE A 68 9.57 -1.19 0.07
C PHE A 68 9.83 -2.63 -0.37
N ALA A 69 8.87 -3.54 -0.13
CA ALA A 69 9.01 -4.95 -0.50
C ALA A 69 9.24 -5.16 -2.00
N LEU A 70 8.42 -4.51 -2.85
CA LEU A 70 8.55 -4.61 -4.31
C LEU A 70 9.86 -4.04 -4.84
N SER A 71 10.46 -3.10 -4.10
CA SER A 71 11.70 -2.45 -4.52
C SER A 71 12.94 -3.28 -4.31
N VAL A 72 12.84 -4.38 -3.57
CA VAL A 72 13.90 -5.39 -3.51
C VAL A 72 13.55 -6.61 -4.35
N ARG A 73 12.55 -6.54 -5.25
CA ARG A 73 11.97 -7.70 -5.96
C ARG A 73 11.33 -8.73 -5.03
N GLY A 74 11.02 -8.33 -3.80
CA GLY A 74 10.22 -9.12 -2.87
C GLY A 74 8.74 -8.88 -3.11
N ILE A 75 7.91 -9.83 -2.69
CA ILE A 75 6.47 -9.62 -2.61
C ILE A 75 6.05 -9.96 -1.19
N ASP A 76 5.34 -9.04 -0.53
CA ASP A 76 4.82 -9.23 0.83
C ASP A 76 3.32 -9.46 0.83
N PHE A 77 2.90 -10.72 0.76
CA PHE A 77 1.49 -11.08 0.87
C PHE A 77 0.94 -10.94 2.29
N SER A 78 1.82 -10.93 3.30
CA SER A 78 1.41 -10.83 4.69
C SER A 78 0.95 -9.43 5.10
N ILE A 79 1.25 -8.40 4.30
CA ILE A 79 1.01 -6.99 4.64
C ILE A 79 -0.43 -6.68 5.06
N ALA A 80 -1.42 -7.21 4.34
CA ALA A 80 -2.83 -7.02 4.69
C ALA A 80 -3.17 -7.73 5.99
N GLN A 81 -2.70 -8.96 6.15
CA GLN A 81 -2.97 -9.77 7.33
C GLN A 81 -2.28 -9.23 8.59
N VAL A 82 -1.11 -8.58 8.46
CA VAL A 82 -0.45 -7.87 9.56
C VAL A 82 -1.25 -6.64 9.97
N ALA A 83 -1.80 -5.89 9.02
CA ALA A 83 -2.68 -4.76 9.32
C ALA A 83 -3.98 -5.23 10.01
N ASP A 84 -4.55 -6.35 9.55
CA ASP A 84 -5.76 -6.94 10.13
C ASP A 84 -5.52 -7.41 11.57
N ALA A 85 -4.47 -8.19 11.79
CA ALA A 85 -4.09 -8.66 13.11
C ALA A 85 -3.72 -7.48 14.03
N ALA A 86 -3.08 -6.43 13.51
CA ALA A 86 -2.80 -5.24 14.31
C ALA A 86 -4.10 -4.55 14.79
N ALA A 87 -5.09 -4.42 13.91
CA ALA A 87 -6.41 -3.92 14.27
C ALA A 87 -7.05 -4.80 15.36
N VAL A 88 -7.08 -6.12 15.15
CA VAL A 88 -7.69 -7.08 16.07
C VAL A 88 -6.98 -7.11 17.43
N ILE A 89 -5.65 -7.20 17.47
CA ILE A 89 -4.86 -7.23 18.71
C ILE A 89 -5.09 -5.93 19.50
N SER A 90 -5.08 -4.77 18.84
CA SER A 90 -5.30 -3.49 19.52
C SER A 90 -6.68 -3.44 20.20
N ALA A 91 -7.74 -3.85 19.49
CA ALA A 91 -9.09 -3.90 20.05
C ALA A 91 -9.21 -4.96 21.15
N PHE A 92 -8.68 -6.16 20.92
CA PHE A 92 -8.73 -7.29 21.86
C PHE A 92 -8.07 -6.95 23.19
N LEU A 93 -6.88 -6.33 23.17
CA LEU A 93 -6.18 -5.94 24.39
C LEU A 93 -6.96 -4.89 25.18
N ILE A 94 -7.51 -3.88 24.50
CA ILE A 94 -8.34 -2.85 25.16
C ILE A 94 -9.60 -3.49 25.75
N LEU A 95 -10.22 -4.45 25.06
CA LEU A 95 -11.36 -5.22 25.57
C LEU A 95 -11.02 -6.10 26.79
N LYS A 96 -9.73 -6.34 27.05
CA LYS A 96 -9.20 -7.02 28.23
C LYS A 96 -8.66 -6.03 29.27
N ASP A 97 -9.14 -4.78 29.24
CA ASP A 97 -8.78 -3.70 30.15
C ASP A 97 -7.29 -3.31 30.12
N VAL A 98 -6.55 -3.67 29.07
CA VAL A 98 -5.18 -3.20 28.87
C VAL A 98 -5.21 -1.72 28.49
N PRO A 99 -4.39 -0.85 29.12
CA PRO A 99 -4.36 0.56 28.81
C PRO A 99 -4.09 0.82 27.31
N PRO A 100 -4.82 1.75 26.66
CA PRO A 100 -4.69 2.03 25.23
C PRO A 100 -3.27 2.22 24.71
N MET A 101 -2.42 2.93 25.44
CA MET A 101 -1.04 3.19 25.05
C MET A 101 -0.16 1.93 25.09
N VAL A 102 -0.43 1.04 26.06
CA VAL A 102 0.25 -0.24 26.17
C VAL A 102 -0.23 -1.18 25.05
N ALA A 103 -1.53 -1.19 24.76
CA ALA A 103 -2.09 -1.96 23.64
C ALA A 103 -1.47 -1.51 22.30
N LEU A 104 -1.36 -0.21 22.05
CA LEU A 104 -0.69 0.35 20.87
C LEU A 104 0.77 -0.11 20.75
N LEU A 105 1.52 -0.04 21.85
CA LEU A 105 2.92 -0.47 21.86
C LEU A 105 3.05 -1.97 21.56
N ILE A 106 2.24 -2.82 22.20
CA ILE A 106 2.24 -4.27 21.95
C ILE A 106 1.88 -4.56 20.49
N THR A 107 0.88 -3.88 19.94
CA THR A 107 0.48 -4.03 18.53
C THR A 107 1.61 -3.63 17.56
N LEU A 108 2.34 -2.55 17.84
CA LEU A 108 3.49 -2.15 17.02
C LEU A 108 4.64 -3.16 17.12
N LEU A 109 4.90 -3.68 18.33
CA LEU A 109 5.90 -4.73 18.55
C LEU A 109 5.52 -6.03 17.83
N PHE A 110 4.23 -6.36 17.75
CA PHE A 110 3.76 -7.49 16.94
C PHE A 110 4.07 -7.29 15.45
N GLY A 111 3.79 -6.11 14.90
CA GLY A 111 4.15 -5.78 13.52
C GLY A 111 5.66 -5.90 13.27
N LEU A 112 6.47 -5.35 14.18
CA LEU A 112 7.93 -5.48 14.14
C LEU A 112 8.38 -6.95 14.19
N PHE A 113 7.78 -7.76 15.08
CA PHE A 113 8.09 -9.18 15.20
C PHE A 113 7.80 -9.94 13.90
N VAL A 114 6.64 -9.73 13.28
CA VAL A 114 6.32 -10.34 11.99
C VAL A 114 7.29 -9.88 10.90
N GLY A 115 7.64 -8.60 10.89
CA GLY A 115 8.65 -8.04 10.00
C GLY A 115 10.03 -8.69 10.16
N LEU A 116 10.45 -8.94 11.40
CA LEU A 116 11.71 -9.65 11.72
C LEU A 116 11.66 -11.10 11.27
N VAL A 117 10.55 -11.81 11.48
CA VAL A 117 10.36 -13.19 11.01
C VAL A 117 10.48 -13.24 9.49
N ASN A 118 9.77 -12.37 8.77
CA ASN A 118 9.87 -12.28 7.30
C ASN A 118 11.29 -11.91 6.86
N ALA A 119 11.94 -10.96 7.53
CA ALA A 119 13.32 -10.58 7.25
C ALA A 119 14.28 -11.76 7.40
N VAL A 120 14.17 -12.56 8.47
CA VAL A 120 15.00 -13.75 8.69
C VAL A 120 14.75 -14.79 7.60
N LEU A 121 13.49 -15.11 7.31
CA LEU A 121 13.10 -16.08 6.29
C LEU A 121 13.66 -15.72 4.92
N MET A 122 13.50 -14.47 4.49
CA MET A 122 13.85 -14.10 3.11
C MET A 122 15.32 -13.73 2.97
N ALA A 123 15.87 -12.94 3.91
CA ALA A 123 17.21 -12.41 3.77
C ALA A 123 18.31 -13.38 4.21
N TYR A 124 18.01 -14.27 5.17
CA TYR A 124 19.04 -15.14 5.77
C TYR A 124 18.81 -16.62 5.45
N LEU A 125 17.56 -17.09 5.45
CA LEU A 125 17.24 -18.49 5.14
C LEU A 125 17.02 -18.75 3.64
N GLY A 126 16.97 -17.69 2.83
CA GLY A 126 16.85 -17.81 1.37
C GLY A 126 15.48 -18.30 0.89
N VAL A 127 14.45 -18.20 1.73
CA VAL A 127 13.08 -18.55 1.35
C VAL A 127 12.60 -17.54 0.29
N PRO A 128 12.00 -17.99 -0.84
CA PRO A 128 11.40 -17.08 -1.80
C PRO A 128 10.31 -16.23 -1.15
N ALA A 129 10.37 -14.90 -1.33
CA ALA A 129 9.47 -13.94 -0.68
C ALA A 129 7.98 -14.26 -0.85
N LEU A 130 7.58 -14.69 -2.05
CA LEU A 130 6.22 -15.12 -2.36
C LEU A 130 5.75 -16.21 -1.40
N ILE A 131 6.49 -17.32 -1.31
CA ILE A 131 6.10 -18.50 -0.52
C ILE A 131 6.18 -18.19 0.96
N GLY A 132 7.26 -17.54 1.40
CA GLY A 132 7.45 -17.27 2.81
C GLY A 132 6.43 -16.27 3.37
N THR A 133 6.08 -15.20 2.62
CA THR A 133 5.09 -14.23 3.10
C THR A 133 3.65 -14.74 2.96
N LEU A 134 3.36 -15.63 2.02
CA LEU A 134 2.10 -16.39 2.01
C LEU A 134 2.00 -17.30 3.24
N GLY A 135 3.08 -17.98 3.62
CA GLY A 135 3.15 -18.76 4.85
C GLY A 135 2.89 -17.91 6.10
N THR A 136 3.60 -16.78 6.23
CA THR A 136 3.39 -15.81 7.32
C THR A 136 1.96 -15.27 7.32
N MET A 137 1.39 -14.97 6.16
CA MET A 137 -0.02 -14.55 6.03
C MET A 137 -0.96 -15.60 6.65
N PHE A 138 -0.80 -16.89 6.34
CA PHE A 138 -1.66 -17.93 6.93
C PHE A 138 -1.46 -18.08 8.44
N ILE A 139 -0.22 -17.96 8.93
CA ILE A 139 0.07 -18.03 10.37
C ILE A 139 -0.57 -16.86 11.11
N VAL A 140 -0.37 -15.63 10.64
CA VAL A 140 -0.94 -14.41 11.26
C VAL A 140 -2.47 -14.44 11.20
N ARG A 141 -3.05 -14.89 10.07
CA ARG A 141 -4.50 -15.12 9.95
C ARG A 141 -5.02 -16.16 10.94
N SER A 142 -4.32 -17.27 11.08
CA SER A 142 -4.77 -18.33 11.99
C SER A 142 -4.69 -17.85 13.44
N PHE A 143 -3.64 -17.09 13.78
CA PHE A 143 -3.48 -16.47 15.08
C PHE A 143 -4.65 -15.53 15.43
N GLU A 144 -5.05 -14.61 14.55
CA GLU A 144 -6.20 -13.73 14.83
C GLU A 144 -7.53 -14.50 14.94
N LEU A 145 -7.72 -15.56 14.14
CA LEU A 145 -8.95 -16.35 14.17
C LEU A 145 -9.07 -17.13 15.48
N VAL A 146 -7.95 -17.68 15.97
CA VAL A 146 -7.88 -18.31 17.29
C VAL A 146 -8.10 -17.29 18.40
N LEU A 147 -7.46 -16.11 18.31
CA LEU A 147 -7.61 -15.03 19.30
C LEU A 147 -9.06 -14.54 19.42
N THR A 148 -9.82 -14.59 18.31
CA THR A 148 -11.20 -14.09 18.21
C THR A 148 -12.26 -15.19 18.22
N ASN A 149 -11.93 -16.41 18.64
CA ASN A 149 -12.88 -17.55 18.70
C ASN A 149 -13.65 -17.77 17.38
N GLY A 150 -12.95 -17.76 16.24
CA GLY A 150 -13.57 -18.02 14.94
C GLY A 150 -14.15 -16.79 14.25
N ALA A 151 -13.47 -15.64 14.36
CA ALA A 151 -13.81 -14.36 13.71
C ALA A 151 -14.88 -13.48 14.41
N GLN A 152 -14.97 -13.54 15.75
CA GLN A 152 -15.85 -12.62 16.48
C GLN A 152 -15.37 -11.16 16.39
N PRO A 153 -16.26 -10.21 16.06
CA PRO A 153 -15.94 -8.78 16.05
C PRO A 153 -15.47 -8.27 17.42
N GLN A 154 -14.36 -7.53 17.43
CA GLN A 154 -13.84 -6.84 18.61
C GLN A 154 -14.37 -5.40 18.61
N VAL A 155 -15.46 -5.13 19.32
CA VAL A 155 -16.19 -3.85 19.28
C VAL A 155 -15.92 -3.01 20.52
N LEU A 156 -15.21 -1.88 20.36
CA LEU A 156 -14.80 -1.00 21.47
C LEU A 156 -15.94 -0.13 22.02
N PHE A 157 -17.02 0.05 21.28
CA PHE A 157 -18.19 0.83 21.74
C PHE A 157 -18.97 0.15 22.88
N THR A 158 -18.64 -1.10 23.21
CA THR A 158 -19.17 -1.80 24.39
C THR A 158 -18.53 -1.34 25.70
N MET A 159 -17.42 -0.60 25.61
CA MET A 159 -16.67 -0.08 26.77
C MET A 159 -16.88 1.43 26.98
N PRO A 160 -16.72 1.92 28.22
CA PRO A 160 -16.79 3.35 28.52
C PRO A 160 -15.76 4.17 27.71
N ARG A 161 -16.17 5.38 27.30
CA ARG A 161 -15.29 6.32 26.58
C ARG A 161 -14.10 6.80 27.41
N SER A 162 -14.13 6.66 28.74
CA SER A 162 -12.99 6.94 29.61
C SER A 162 -11.81 6.01 29.35
N VAL A 163 -12.06 4.75 28.98
CA VAL A 163 -11.04 3.74 28.65
C VAL A 163 -10.64 3.87 27.18
N THR A 164 -11.61 3.90 26.27
CA THR A 164 -11.36 3.87 24.82
C THR A 164 -11.07 5.24 24.21
N GLY A 165 -11.28 6.31 24.98
CA GLY A 165 -11.09 7.73 24.66
C GLY A 165 -9.85 7.99 23.84
N VAL A 166 -8.72 7.70 24.46
CA VAL A 166 -7.38 7.97 23.94
C VAL A 166 -7.14 7.22 22.63
N PHE A 167 -7.48 5.93 22.57
CA PHE A 167 -7.29 5.12 21.36
C PHE A 167 -8.12 5.63 20.20
N LEU A 168 -9.43 5.79 20.37
CA LEU A 168 -10.34 6.20 19.30
C LEU A 168 -10.09 7.65 18.86
N ASN A 169 -9.56 8.53 19.73
CA ASN A 169 -9.20 9.88 19.34
C ASN A 169 -8.07 9.92 18.28
N ILE A 170 -7.23 8.88 18.19
CA ILE A 170 -6.20 8.79 17.15
C ILE A 170 -6.85 8.72 15.75
N GLY A 171 -7.97 8.01 15.61
CA GLY A 171 -8.66 7.80 14.34
C GLY A 171 -9.87 8.71 14.11
N GLN A 172 -10.58 9.09 15.17
CA GLN A 172 -11.82 9.89 15.10
C GLN A 172 -11.60 11.37 15.43
N GLY A 173 -10.48 11.71 16.09
CA GLY A 173 -10.17 13.08 16.47
C GLY A 173 -9.81 13.97 15.28
N ALA A 174 -9.84 15.27 15.53
CA ALA A 174 -9.38 16.29 14.60
C ALA A 174 -8.55 17.34 15.34
N VAL A 175 -7.47 17.80 14.71
CA VAL A 175 -6.62 18.89 15.19
C VAL A 175 -6.68 20.00 14.15
N LEU A 176 -7.03 21.22 14.58
CA LEU A 176 -7.18 22.39 13.69
C LEU A 176 -8.14 22.16 12.51
N GLY A 177 -9.21 21.37 12.72
CA GLY A 177 -10.18 21.02 11.68
C GLY A 177 -9.72 19.92 10.71
N LEU A 178 -8.47 19.43 10.83
CA LEU A 178 -7.95 18.33 10.05
C LEU A 178 -8.11 17.00 10.81
N PRO A 179 -8.66 15.94 10.19
CA PRO A 179 -8.74 14.62 10.79
C PRO A 179 -7.35 14.07 11.14
N ASN A 180 -7.21 13.49 12.33
CA ASN A 180 -5.94 12.95 12.82
C ASN A 180 -5.35 11.88 11.89
N VAL A 181 -6.20 11.06 11.26
CA VAL A 181 -5.80 10.06 10.26
C VAL A 181 -5.06 10.70 9.09
N MET A 182 -5.50 11.87 8.62
CA MET A 182 -4.82 12.57 7.51
C MET A 182 -3.49 13.15 7.97
N ILE A 183 -3.41 13.69 9.19
CA ILE A 183 -2.17 14.22 9.76
C ILE A 183 -1.12 13.10 9.86
N ILE A 184 -1.51 11.95 10.42
CA ILE A 184 -0.62 10.78 10.57
C ILE A 184 -0.24 10.22 9.19
N GLY A 185 -1.17 10.19 8.23
CA GLY A 185 -0.91 9.80 6.85
C GLY A 185 0.14 10.70 6.19
N VAL A 186 -0.04 12.02 6.24
CA VAL A 186 0.90 12.99 5.66
C VAL A 186 2.27 12.93 6.35
N LEU A 187 2.29 12.86 7.68
CA LEU A 187 3.54 12.73 8.44
C LEU A 187 4.29 11.45 8.06
N THR A 188 3.58 10.34 7.91
CA THR A 188 4.18 9.09 7.44
C THR A 188 4.69 9.20 6.00
N ILE A 189 3.94 9.83 5.09
CA ILE A 189 4.38 10.07 3.71
C ILE A 189 5.70 10.86 3.72
N VAL A 190 5.80 11.92 4.52
CA VAL A 190 7.01 12.76 4.61
C VAL A 190 8.19 11.94 5.14
N ILE A 191 8.02 11.20 6.24
CA ILE A 191 9.08 10.35 6.80
C ILE A 191 9.54 9.32 5.77
N ILE A 192 8.59 8.60 5.17
CA ILE A 192 8.88 7.56 4.19
C ILE A 192 9.50 8.15 2.92
N TYR A 193 9.15 9.38 2.54
CA TYR A 193 9.79 10.08 1.43
C TYR A 193 11.29 10.30 1.67
N PHE A 194 11.66 10.77 2.87
CA PHE A 194 13.07 10.91 3.21
C PHE A 194 13.79 9.56 3.31
N VAL A 195 13.15 8.56 3.92
CA VAL A 195 13.72 7.21 4.01
C VAL A 195 13.88 6.59 2.63
N ARG A 196 12.96 6.80 1.70
CA ARG A 196 12.95 6.10 0.42
C ARG A 196 13.67 6.86 -0.69
N GLU A 197 13.38 8.14 -0.91
CA GLU A 197 14.01 8.91 -1.99
C GLU A 197 15.36 9.53 -1.60
N ARG A 198 15.60 9.82 -0.31
CA ARG A 198 16.80 10.57 0.11
C ARG A 198 17.87 9.73 0.82
N SER A 199 17.51 8.58 1.39
CA SER A 199 18.47 7.75 2.14
C SER A 199 19.34 6.84 1.26
N VAL A 200 20.40 6.29 1.86
CA VAL A 200 21.24 5.24 1.27
C VAL A 200 20.44 3.95 1.05
N LEU A 201 19.55 3.61 1.98
CA LEU A 201 18.72 2.40 1.90
C LEU A 201 17.89 2.37 0.61
N GLY A 202 17.25 3.49 0.27
CA GLY A 202 16.45 3.59 -0.95
C GLY A 202 17.26 3.42 -2.23
N ARG A 203 18.48 3.98 -2.28
CA ARG A 203 19.40 3.79 -3.41
C ARG A 203 19.85 2.33 -3.54
N HIS A 204 20.08 1.65 -2.41
CA HIS A 204 20.40 0.22 -2.41
C HIS A 204 19.24 -0.63 -2.91
N MET A 205 18.00 -0.32 -2.52
CA MET A 205 16.81 -1.00 -3.03
C MET A 205 16.70 -0.85 -4.55
N ASP A 206 16.81 0.38 -5.08
CA ASP A 206 16.72 0.62 -6.52
C ASP A 206 17.83 -0.13 -7.31
N ALA A 207 19.05 -0.20 -6.76
CA ALA A 207 20.15 -0.96 -7.36
C ALA A 207 19.88 -2.47 -7.39
N ILE A 208 19.34 -3.03 -6.31
CA ILE A 208 18.93 -4.44 -6.22
C ILE A 208 17.82 -4.74 -7.24
N ASN A 209 16.83 -3.85 -7.38
CA ASN A 209 15.74 -4.03 -8.34
C ASN A 209 16.22 -4.07 -9.79
N GLY A 210 17.21 -3.23 -10.14
CA GLY A 210 17.81 -3.21 -11.47
C GLY A 210 18.57 -4.50 -11.76
N ASN A 211 19.60 -4.79 -10.96
CA ASN A 211 20.37 -6.03 -11.07
C ASN A 211 21.04 -6.41 -9.75
N VAL A 212 20.55 -7.49 -9.13
CA VAL A 212 21.05 -8.03 -7.86
C VAL A 212 22.55 -8.35 -7.92
N ARG A 213 23.05 -8.90 -9.04
CA ARG A 213 24.46 -9.29 -9.19
C ARG A 213 25.36 -8.06 -9.27
N SER A 214 24.95 -7.02 -10.02
CA SER A 214 25.70 -5.76 -10.10
C SER A 214 25.70 -5.02 -8.76
N ALA A 215 24.57 -5.04 -8.04
CA ALA A 215 24.47 -4.46 -6.70
C ALA A 215 25.44 -5.15 -5.72
N PHE A 216 25.51 -6.48 -5.75
CA PHE A 216 26.44 -7.26 -4.92
C PHE A 216 27.91 -6.93 -5.23
N LEU A 217 28.29 -6.89 -6.51
CA LEU A 217 29.65 -6.54 -6.93
C LEU A 217 30.02 -5.09 -6.60
N SER A 218 29.01 -4.22 -6.40
CA SER A 218 29.20 -2.84 -5.96
C SER A 218 29.26 -2.69 -4.42
N GLY A 219 29.33 -3.80 -3.67
CA GLY A 219 29.48 -3.81 -2.21
C GLY A 219 28.18 -3.61 -1.43
N ILE A 220 27.01 -3.71 -2.07
CA ILE A 220 25.72 -3.55 -1.39
C ILE A 220 25.38 -4.82 -0.62
N ASP A 221 25.10 -4.68 0.68
CA ASP A 221 24.62 -5.78 1.52
C ASP A 221 23.14 -6.09 1.19
N ILE A 222 22.95 -7.08 0.31
CA ILE A 222 21.63 -7.52 -0.14
C ILE A 222 20.77 -7.96 1.04
N ARG A 223 21.35 -8.72 1.98
CA ARG A 223 20.60 -9.31 3.09
C ARG A 223 20.01 -8.24 4.00
N LYS A 224 20.83 -7.26 4.41
CA LYS A 224 20.35 -6.15 5.24
C LYS A 224 19.30 -5.29 4.53
N THR A 225 19.48 -5.05 3.23
CA THR A 225 18.54 -4.24 2.45
C THR A 225 17.19 -4.95 2.29
N PHE A 226 17.18 -6.26 2.02
CA PHE A 226 15.98 -7.08 2.01
C PHE A 226 15.30 -7.12 3.38
N ALA A 227 16.06 -7.36 4.45
CA ALA A 227 15.54 -7.40 5.81
C ALA A 227 14.84 -6.08 6.20
N ALA A 228 15.48 -4.95 5.93
CA ALA A 228 14.92 -3.63 6.20
C ALA A 228 13.60 -3.40 5.41
N ALA A 229 13.50 -3.88 4.17
CA ALA A 229 12.28 -3.75 3.37
C ALA A 229 11.06 -4.42 4.02
N PHE A 230 11.22 -5.67 4.49
CA PHE A 230 10.12 -6.42 5.13
C PHE A 230 9.78 -5.90 6.53
N ILE A 231 10.76 -5.43 7.29
CA ILE A 231 10.52 -4.79 8.59
C ILE A 231 9.71 -3.50 8.42
N LEU A 232 10.11 -2.63 7.48
CA LEU A 232 9.37 -1.40 7.20
C LEU A 232 7.96 -1.68 6.67
N SER A 233 7.80 -2.70 5.82
CA SER A 233 6.50 -3.16 5.35
C SER A 233 5.56 -3.52 6.50
N ALA A 234 6.02 -4.37 7.43
CA ALA A 234 5.21 -4.85 8.54
C ALA A 234 4.90 -3.76 9.58
N ILE A 235 5.83 -2.83 9.85
CA ILE A 235 5.57 -1.69 10.74
C ILE A 235 4.49 -0.78 10.13
N LEU A 236 4.59 -0.45 8.84
CA LEU A 236 3.60 0.40 8.16
C LEU A 236 2.23 -0.28 8.10
N ALA A 237 2.18 -1.60 7.90
CA ALA A 237 0.96 -2.38 8.00
C ALA A 237 0.33 -2.30 9.40
N ALA A 238 1.13 -2.46 10.46
CA ALA A 238 0.65 -2.38 11.83
C ALA A 238 0.09 -0.99 12.17
N VAL A 239 0.76 0.08 11.73
CA VAL A 239 0.27 1.46 11.86
C VAL A 239 -1.07 1.64 11.12
N ALA A 240 -1.18 1.12 9.89
CA ALA A 240 -2.44 1.17 9.15
C ALA A 240 -3.58 0.45 9.88
N GLY A 241 -3.31 -0.75 10.39
CA GLY A 241 -4.27 -1.55 11.17
C GLY A 241 -4.78 -0.84 12.43
N ILE A 242 -3.86 -0.25 13.20
CA ILE A 242 -4.19 0.57 14.37
C ILE A 242 -5.14 1.71 13.97
N LEU A 243 -4.84 2.43 12.89
CA LEU A 243 -5.66 3.55 12.44
C LEU A 243 -7.03 3.11 11.92
N ILE A 244 -7.11 1.98 11.21
CA ILE A 244 -8.38 1.39 10.76
C ILE A 244 -9.25 1.08 11.97
N CYS A 245 -8.72 0.37 12.97
CA CYS A 245 -9.45 0.02 14.20
C CYS A 245 -9.87 1.27 14.98
N SER A 246 -8.94 2.19 15.21
CA SER A 246 -9.19 3.43 15.94
C SER A 246 -10.26 4.29 15.28
N ARG A 247 -10.28 4.33 13.93
CA ARG A 247 -11.30 5.05 13.17
C ARG A 247 -12.67 4.38 13.24
N ALA A 248 -12.71 3.06 13.04
CA ALA A 248 -13.94 2.28 12.98
C ALA A 248 -14.57 2.05 14.36
N GLY A 249 -13.76 2.02 15.42
CA GLY A 249 -14.16 1.62 16.77
C GLY A 249 -14.44 0.13 16.92
N SER A 250 -14.08 -0.66 15.91
CA SER A 250 -14.16 -2.11 15.93
C SER A 250 -13.12 -2.73 15.00
N ALA A 251 -12.73 -3.97 15.27
CA ALA A 251 -11.93 -4.78 14.36
C ALA A 251 -12.59 -6.14 14.15
N THR A 252 -12.74 -6.55 12.89
CA THR A 252 -13.24 -7.86 12.48
C THR A 252 -12.15 -8.55 11.68
N PRO A 253 -11.83 -9.82 11.95
CA PRO A 253 -10.87 -10.54 11.14
C PRO A 253 -11.26 -10.54 9.66
N ARG A 254 -10.26 -10.48 8.79
CA ARG A 254 -10.33 -10.42 7.32
C ARG A 254 -10.86 -9.10 6.74
N ALA A 255 -10.91 -8.03 7.52
CA ALA A 255 -11.40 -6.73 7.06
C ALA A 255 -10.46 -6.05 6.05
N THR A 256 -9.15 -6.34 6.10
CA THR A 256 -8.15 -5.69 5.24
C THR A 256 -7.77 -6.48 3.99
N GLU A 257 -8.35 -7.68 3.74
CA GLU A 257 -7.96 -8.54 2.61
C GLU A 257 -8.01 -7.82 1.25
N SER A 258 -9.03 -6.99 1.04
CA SER A 258 -9.18 -6.23 -0.20
C SER A 258 -8.06 -5.20 -0.41
N TYR A 259 -7.49 -4.67 0.67
CA TYR A 259 -6.40 -3.69 0.58
C TYR A 259 -5.13 -4.31 0.00
N LEU A 260 -4.91 -5.62 0.10
CA LEU A 260 -3.76 -6.28 -0.51
C LEU A 260 -3.72 -6.01 -2.02
N ASN A 261 -4.81 -6.34 -2.71
CA ASN A 261 -4.95 -6.17 -4.15
C ASN A 261 -4.89 -4.68 -4.53
N ASP A 262 -5.56 -3.83 -3.76
CA ASP A 262 -5.55 -2.38 -3.97
C ASP A 262 -4.13 -1.78 -3.81
N CYS A 263 -3.32 -2.29 -2.87
CA CYS A 263 -1.91 -1.88 -2.70
C CYS A 263 -1.08 -2.24 -3.92
N PHE A 264 -1.17 -3.48 -4.41
CA PHE A 264 -0.45 -3.88 -5.63
C PHE A 264 -0.80 -2.96 -6.79
N VAL A 265 -2.10 -2.78 -7.06
CA VAL A 265 -2.57 -1.94 -8.18
C VAL A 265 -2.06 -0.51 -8.01
N ALA A 266 -2.19 0.08 -6.82
CA ALA A 266 -1.75 1.44 -6.54
C ALA A 266 -0.23 1.63 -6.73
N VAL A 267 0.59 0.71 -6.20
CA VAL A 267 2.05 0.80 -6.30
C VAL A 267 2.51 0.64 -7.75
N TYR A 268 1.95 -0.31 -8.50
CA TYR A 268 2.27 -0.48 -9.92
C TYR A 268 1.81 0.70 -10.77
N ILE A 269 0.61 1.23 -10.57
CA ILE A 269 0.17 2.49 -11.19
C ILE A 269 1.16 3.62 -10.85
N GLY A 270 1.63 3.69 -9.61
CA GLY A 270 2.63 4.66 -9.17
C GLY A 270 3.96 4.60 -9.92
N THR A 271 4.36 3.45 -10.45
CA THR A 271 5.57 3.34 -11.30
C THR A 271 5.40 4.03 -12.64
N LEU A 272 4.18 4.09 -13.18
CA LEU A 272 3.88 4.77 -14.45
C LEU A 272 4.07 6.29 -14.34
N LEU A 273 4.00 6.83 -13.12
CA LEU A 273 4.21 8.24 -12.82
C LEU A 273 5.69 8.58 -12.59
N SER A 274 6.55 7.57 -12.48
CA SER A 274 8.00 7.75 -12.34
C SER A 274 8.66 7.87 -13.69
N LYS A 275 9.52 8.89 -13.86
CA LYS A 275 10.40 9.02 -15.04
C LYS A 275 11.20 7.74 -15.30
N ASP A 276 11.77 7.18 -14.24
CA ASP A 276 12.63 5.99 -14.33
C ASP A 276 11.87 4.66 -14.16
N LYS A 277 10.52 4.70 -14.16
CA LYS A 277 9.65 3.53 -13.90
C LYS A 277 9.99 2.73 -12.64
N ARG A 278 10.60 3.39 -11.64
CA ARG A 278 10.91 2.80 -10.33
C ARG A 278 9.76 3.01 -9.35
N PHE A 279 9.71 2.14 -8.35
CA PHE A 279 8.83 2.33 -7.20
C PHE A 279 9.26 3.57 -6.42
N ASN A 280 8.31 4.45 -6.11
CA ASN A 280 8.57 5.75 -5.49
C ASN A 280 7.37 6.15 -4.64
N VAL A 281 7.59 7.04 -3.66
CA VAL A 281 6.58 7.38 -2.65
C VAL A 281 5.46 8.22 -3.28
N LEU A 282 5.79 9.26 -4.03
CA LEU A 282 4.80 10.17 -4.63
C LEU A 282 3.87 9.44 -5.60
N GLY A 283 4.43 8.60 -6.47
CA GLY A 283 3.68 7.77 -7.39
C GLY A 283 2.78 6.79 -6.66
N THR A 284 3.26 6.17 -5.57
CA THR A 284 2.45 5.28 -4.73
C THR A 284 1.25 6.03 -4.14
N VAL A 285 1.45 7.24 -3.61
CA VAL A 285 0.39 8.07 -3.03
C VAL A 285 -0.66 8.43 -4.09
N ILE A 286 -0.24 8.88 -5.27
CA ILE A 286 -1.17 9.22 -6.37
C ILE A 286 -1.93 7.97 -6.84
N GLY A 287 -1.24 6.82 -6.95
CA GLY A 287 -1.87 5.54 -7.26
C GLY A 287 -2.93 5.14 -6.22
N CYS A 288 -2.64 5.33 -4.92
CA CYS A 288 -3.59 5.04 -3.84
C CYS A 288 -4.80 5.97 -3.85
N LEU A 289 -4.61 7.26 -4.14
CA LEU A 289 -5.71 8.20 -4.29
C LEU A 289 -6.61 7.81 -5.46
N PHE A 290 -6.03 7.35 -6.56
CA PHE A 290 -6.79 6.86 -7.71
C PHE A 290 -7.55 5.57 -7.42
N VAL A 291 -6.91 4.58 -6.80
CA VAL A 291 -7.60 3.36 -6.36
C VAL A 291 -8.68 3.67 -5.31
N GLY A 292 -8.44 4.66 -4.44
CA GLY A 292 -9.43 5.19 -3.51
C GLY A 292 -10.64 5.82 -4.21
N CYS A 293 -10.41 6.64 -5.23
CA CYS A 293 -11.45 7.20 -6.10
C CYS A 293 -12.30 6.11 -6.74
N ILE A 294 -11.67 5.07 -7.31
CA ILE A 294 -12.38 3.92 -7.90
C ILE A 294 -13.25 3.22 -6.84
N SER A 295 -12.67 2.95 -5.66
CA SER A 295 -13.37 2.28 -4.56
C SER A 295 -14.58 3.08 -4.08
N ASN A 296 -14.42 4.39 -3.97
CA ASN A 296 -15.47 5.30 -3.56
C ASN A 296 -16.57 5.40 -4.62
N PHE A 297 -16.22 5.39 -5.91
CA PHE A 297 -17.21 5.40 -6.99
C PHE A 297 -18.14 4.19 -6.93
N PHE A 298 -17.58 2.97 -6.83
CA PHE A 298 -18.40 1.76 -6.66
C PHE A 298 -19.27 1.82 -5.41
N THR A 299 -18.76 2.39 -4.32
CA THR A 299 -19.53 2.60 -3.09
C THR A 299 -20.70 3.56 -3.30
N LEU A 300 -20.50 4.68 -4.01
CA LEU A 300 -21.56 5.65 -4.32
C LEU A 300 -22.65 5.06 -5.22
N MET A 301 -22.28 4.17 -6.13
CA MET A 301 -23.22 3.42 -6.97
C MET A 301 -23.98 2.33 -6.20
N GLY A 302 -23.71 2.14 -4.89
CA GLY A 302 -24.31 1.07 -4.09
C GLY A 302 -23.84 -0.32 -4.48
N MET A 303 -22.72 -0.43 -5.20
CA MET A 303 -22.15 -1.70 -5.64
C MET A 303 -21.24 -2.25 -4.54
N GLY A 304 -21.49 -3.49 -4.10
CA GLY A 304 -20.67 -4.13 -3.07
C GLY A 304 -19.22 -4.40 -3.52
N ASN A 305 -18.32 -4.61 -2.55
CA ASN A 305 -16.90 -4.91 -2.79
C ASN A 305 -16.67 -6.10 -3.75
N GLY A 306 -17.59 -7.07 -3.78
CA GLY A 306 -17.49 -8.21 -4.70
C GLY A 306 -17.56 -7.80 -6.18
N ILE A 307 -18.43 -6.85 -6.53
CA ILE A 307 -18.53 -6.38 -7.93
C ILE A 307 -17.29 -5.56 -8.29
N LYS A 308 -16.77 -4.75 -7.36
CA LYS A 308 -15.48 -4.06 -7.54
C LYS A 308 -14.37 -5.06 -7.83
N GLN A 309 -14.25 -6.14 -7.06
CA GLN A 309 -13.21 -7.16 -7.27
C GLN A 309 -13.37 -7.90 -8.60
N LEU A 310 -14.61 -8.22 -8.98
CA LEU A 310 -14.91 -8.80 -10.30
C LEU A 310 -14.47 -7.87 -11.43
N CYS A 311 -14.84 -6.59 -11.37
CA CYS A 311 -14.44 -5.58 -12.35
C CYS A 311 -12.91 -5.42 -12.41
N ASN A 312 -12.24 -5.35 -11.25
CA ASN A 312 -10.78 -5.27 -11.18
C ASN A 312 -10.11 -6.49 -11.83
N GLY A 313 -10.61 -7.71 -11.56
CA GLY A 313 -10.11 -8.94 -12.17
C GLY A 313 -10.30 -8.96 -13.70
N CYS A 314 -11.51 -8.62 -14.16
CA CYS A 314 -11.80 -8.49 -15.59
C CYS A 314 -10.91 -7.44 -16.26
N PHE A 315 -10.69 -6.30 -15.61
CA PHE A 315 -9.85 -5.23 -16.12
C PHE A 315 -8.39 -5.66 -16.27
N ILE A 316 -7.83 -6.34 -15.27
CA ILE A 316 -6.46 -6.88 -15.34
C ILE A 316 -6.34 -7.90 -16.47
N LEU A 317 -7.29 -8.85 -16.58
CA LEU A 317 -7.28 -9.84 -17.67
C LEU A 317 -7.37 -9.18 -19.04
N MET A 318 -8.27 -8.21 -19.22
CA MET A 318 -8.37 -7.45 -20.47
C MET A 318 -7.08 -6.69 -20.79
N ALA A 319 -6.48 -6.02 -19.81
CA ALA A 319 -5.22 -5.29 -19.99
C ALA A 319 -4.09 -6.23 -20.44
N VAL A 320 -3.97 -7.41 -19.81
CA VAL A 320 -2.96 -8.42 -20.18
C VAL A 320 -3.24 -9.02 -21.56
N MET A 321 -4.50 -9.32 -21.89
CA MET A 321 -4.88 -9.82 -23.22
C MET A 321 -4.54 -8.81 -24.32
N MET A 322 -4.83 -7.53 -24.10
CA MET A 322 -4.47 -6.47 -25.05
C MET A 322 -2.95 -6.29 -25.16
N GLY A 323 -2.23 -6.33 -24.04
CA GLY A 323 -0.77 -6.22 -24.02
C GLY A 323 -0.08 -7.38 -24.74
N THR A 324 -0.55 -8.62 -24.52
CA THR A 324 -0.01 -9.81 -25.20
C THR A 324 -0.37 -9.83 -26.69
N ALA A 325 -1.57 -9.39 -27.07
CA ALA A 325 -1.96 -9.24 -28.47
C ALA A 325 -1.09 -8.20 -29.21
N HIS A 326 -0.72 -7.10 -28.54
CA HIS A 326 0.16 -6.08 -29.12
C HIS A 326 1.59 -6.58 -29.31
N LEU A 327 2.11 -7.39 -28.38
CA LEU A 327 3.44 -8.01 -28.50
C LEU A 327 3.47 -9.07 -29.62
N ARG A 328 2.39 -9.84 -29.78
CA ARG A 328 2.25 -10.81 -30.90
C ARG A 328 2.22 -10.15 -32.28
N LYS A 329 1.75 -8.91 -32.39
CA LYS A 329 1.70 -8.17 -33.67
C LYS A 329 3.05 -7.59 -34.09
N LYS A 330 4.04 -7.60 -33.20
CA LYS A 330 5.37 -7.01 -33.42
C LYS A 330 6.45 -8.07 -33.70
N ASN A 331 6.09 -9.35 -33.56
CA ASN A 331 6.85 -10.52 -34.00
C ASN A 331 6.19 -11.09 -35.25
#